data_AF-A0A8B5Y6E4-F1
#
_entry.id   AF-A0A8B5Y6E4-F1
#
_cell.length_a   1.000
_cell.length_b   1.000
_cell.length_c   1.000
_cell.angle_alpha   90.00
_cell.angle_beta   90.00
_cell.angle_gamma   90.00
#
_symmetry.space_group_name_H-M   'P 1'
#
loop_
_entity.id
_entity.type
_entity.pdbx_description
1 polymer ?
#
loop_
_entity_poly.entity_id
_entity_poly.type
_entity_poly.pdbx_seq_one_letter_code
_entity_poly.pdbx_strand_id
1 'polypeptide(L)'
;MDIQKPRRFETTDRAHADLFNEAIDQLNVNDERIAKRAEEAEERAKTYTDAHANDHSIHITDKEREKWSAGQLYKITENNGKVFYRGSSETTDFNTLTDTGMYLIYNEGINSPPSSNRIFLLVMSFGNTLVQAAYESYKGTQSYFRFRKSDSTTWTPWQTQETTSGAQAKVDAHEQNTNLHVNEDEREKWNNAQLYKITDNNGTRTKLPDGTDLLTLPTGFYYAMGHVVQNNPVENDSSWFNYDVIETGAGRKTIHAWRSYDNTLWHGTVHTDGQFREWKRVVTNADLNVAWQTPTLTNGWKQYGSHKVRFCKNMLGEVEIIGSITGGTIGFDIPAFTLPEGFRPIQMMHFVGVASSVGTGSTPQYHRTLIDTDGRVCIQSCSNTVNPTEFITFGFKFRTA
;
A
#
# COMPACT_ATOMS: atom_id res chain seq x y z
N MET A 1 57.81 -97.78 31.17
CA MET A 1 57.73 -98.87 30.15
C MET A 1 57.98 -100.22 30.84
N ASP A 2 57.21 -101.27 30.59
CA ASP A 2 57.45 -102.58 31.24
C ASP A 2 58.66 -103.28 30.61
N ILE A 3 59.73 -103.43 31.39
CA ILE A 3 60.96 -104.11 30.96
C ILE A 3 60.81 -105.61 31.27
N GLN A 4 60.87 -106.45 30.23
CA GLN A 4 60.94 -107.90 30.44
C GLN A 4 62.36 -108.29 30.82
N LYS A 5 62.55 -108.72 32.07
CA LYS A 5 63.86 -109.16 32.56
C LYS A 5 64.17 -110.58 32.07
N PRO A 6 65.32 -110.85 31.43
CA PRO A 6 65.74 -112.19 31.07
C PRO A 6 65.88 -113.08 32.32
N ARG A 7 65.59 -114.39 32.18
CA ARG A 7 65.80 -115.35 33.26
C ARG A 7 67.30 -115.54 33.50
N ARG A 8 67.68 -115.76 34.76
CA ARG A 8 69.04 -116.16 35.11
C ARG A 8 69.39 -117.52 34.52
N PHE A 9 70.68 -117.73 34.27
CA PHE A 9 71.24 -118.97 33.76
C PHE A 9 71.63 -119.90 34.92
N GLU A 10 71.17 -121.16 34.87
CA GLU A 10 71.39 -122.17 35.92
C GLU A 10 72.13 -123.39 35.34
N THR A 11 73.26 -123.78 35.95
CA THR A 11 74.06 -124.96 35.60
C THR A 11 74.85 -125.48 36.80
N THR A 12 75.37 -126.70 36.74
CA THR A 12 76.23 -127.28 37.77
C THR A 12 77.62 -126.63 37.85
N ASP A 13 78.03 -125.89 36.82
CA ASP A 13 79.28 -125.13 36.78
C ASP A 13 79.06 -123.67 37.19
N ARG A 14 79.41 -123.38 38.44
CA ARG A 14 79.18 -122.08 39.06
C ARG A 14 79.96 -120.94 38.40
N ALA A 15 81.18 -121.18 37.91
CA ALA A 15 82.01 -120.13 37.35
C ALA A 15 81.45 -119.58 36.02
N HIS A 16 80.95 -120.47 35.16
CA HIS A 16 80.31 -120.06 33.91
C HIS A 16 78.92 -119.44 34.14
N ALA A 17 78.17 -119.91 35.14
CA ALA A 17 76.90 -119.31 35.52
C ALA A 17 77.08 -117.86 36.01
N ASP A 18 78.10 -117.60 36.83
CA ASP A 18 78.35 -116.27 37.39
C ASP A 18 78.72 -115.25 36.30
N LEU A 19 79.60 -115.63 35.35
CA LEU A 19 80.03 -114.74 34.26
C LEU A 19 78.88 -114.35 33.31
N PHE A 20 78.00 -115.31 32.99
CA PHE A 20 76.85 -115.04 32.13
C PHE A 20 75.76 -114.25 32.86
N ASN A 21 75.54 -114.54 34.15
CA ASN A 21 74.59 -113.79 34.96
C ASN A 21 75.07 -112.35 35.24
N GLU A 22 76.38 -112.08 35.31
CA GLU A 22 76.93 -110.72 35.39
C GLU A 22 76.61 -109.90 34.13
N ALA A 23 76.72 -110.50 32.93
CA ALA A 23 76.31 -109.85 31.69
C ALA A 23 74.80 -109.61 31.61
N ILE A 24 73.98 -110.54 32.10
CA ILE A 24 72.52 -110.36 32.23
C ILE A 24 72.21 -109.20 33.19
N ASP A 25 72.90 -109.13 34.34
CA ASP A 25 72.71 -108.05 35.31
C ASP A 25 73.07 -106.69 34.69
N GLN A 26 74.16 -106.60 33.92
CA GLN A 26 74.54 -105.38 33.20
C GLN A 26 73.54 -104.98 32.10
N LEU A 27 72.96 -105.95 31.39
CA LEU A 27 71.89 -105.72 30.41
C LEU A 27 70.63 -105.17 31.09
N ASN A 28 70.21 -105.77 32.21
CA ASN A 28 69.08 -105.27 33.00
C ASN A 28 69.31 -103.82 33.46
N VAL A 29 70.52 -103.49 33.94
CA VAL A 29 70.88 -102.11 34.34
C VAL A 29 70.85 -101.15 33.15
N ASN A 30 71.31 -101.58 31.98
CA ASN A 30 71.26 -100.76 30.76
C ASN A 30 69.82 -100.51 30.29
N ASP A 31 68.97 -101.54 30.31
CA ASP A 31 67.56 -101.45 29.93
C ASP A 31 66.80 -100.51 30.88
N GLU A 32 67.03 -100.63 32.19
CA GLU A 32 66.48 -99.71 33.19
C GLU A 32 66.92 -98.26 32.94
N ARG A 33 68.18 -98.03 32.55
CA ARG A 33 68.70 -96.69 32.22
C ARG A 33 68.09 -96.13 30.93
N ILE A 34 67.88 -96.96 29.91
CA ILE A 34 67.23 -96.54 28.66
C ILE A 34 65.77 -96.20 28.91
N ALA A 35 65.05 -97.04 29.65
CA ALA A 35 63.67 -96.78 30.05
C ALA A 35 63.56 -95.45 30.81
N LYS A 36 64.46 -95.21 31.78
CA LYS A 36 64.51 -93.94 32.51
C LYS A 36 64.77 -92.73 31.59
N ARG A 37 65.71 -92.83 30.65
CA ARG A 37 65.98 -91.73 29.69
C ARG A 37 64.79 -91.49 28.76
N ALA A 38 64.08 -92.53 28.36
CA ALA A 38 62.87 -92.41 27.54
C ALA A 38 61.76 -91.70 28.34
N GLU A 39 61.57 -92.08 29.60
CA GLU A 39 60.62 -91.41 30.51
C GLU A 39 61.01 -89.94 30.75
N GLU A 40 62.28 -89.64 31.01
CA GLU A 40 62.77 -88.26 31.14
C GLU A 40 62.60 -87.44 29.85
N ALA A 41 62.80 -88.04 28.67
CA ALA A 41 62.60 -87.38 27.39
C ALA A 41 61.11 -87.10 27.11
N GLU A 42 60.24 -88.06 27.42
CA GLU A 42 58.79 -87.92 27.33
C GLU A 42 58.28 -86.84 28.28
N GLU A 43 58.76 -86.82 29.53
CA GLU A 43 58.42 -85.80 30.52
C GLU A 43 58.89 -84.40 30.08
N ARG A 44 60.09 -84.28 29.52
CA ARG A 44 60.59 -83.00 28.97
C ARG A 44 59.77 -82.52 27.78
N ALA A 45 59.44 -83.42 26.85
CA ALA A 45 58.62 -83.10 25.69
C ALA A 45 57.23 -82.64 26.14
N LYS A 46 56.61 -83.36 27.08
CA LYS A 46 55.34 -82.98 27.69
C LYS A 46 55.40 -81.63 28.38
N THR A 47 56.42 -81.39 29.20
CA THR A 47 56.64 -80.10 29.87
C THR A 47 56.73 -78.96 28.87
N TYR A 48 57.47 -79.15 27.77
CA TYR A 48 57.59 -78.14 26.72
C TYR A 48 56.27 -77.89 25.99
N THR A 49 55.53 -78.94 25.61
CA THR A 49 54.25 -78.80 24.91
C THR A 49 53.19 -78.18 25.81
N ASP A 50 53.17 -78.53 27.10
CA ASP A 50 52.25 -77.94 28.08
C ASP A 50 52.59 -76.47 28.32
N ALA A 51 53.87 -76.12 28.41
CA ALA A 51 54.30 -74.72 28.52
C ALA A 51 53.87 -73.90 27.29
N HIS A 52 54.05 -74.44 26.07
CA HIS A 52 53.61 -73.78 24.83
C HIS A 52 52.08 -73.65 24.74
N ALA A 53 51.33 -74.70 25.10
CA ALA A 53 49.87 -74.70 25.04
C ALA A 53 49.24 -73.71 26.05
N ASN A 54 49.90 -73.51 27.20
CA ASN A 54 49.46 -72.58 28.25
C ASN A 54 49.95 -71.13 28.05
N ASP A 55 50.84 -70.87 27.09
CA ASP A 55 51.26 -69.50 26.76
C ASP A 55 50.22 -68.80 25.89
N HIS A 56 49.21 -68.20 26.52
CA HIS A 56 48.14 -67.48 25.82
C HIS A 56 48.62 -66.23 25.07
N SER A 57 49.86 -65.76 25.26
CA SER A 57 50.36 -64.56 24.58
C SER A 57 50.72 -64.81 23.10
N ILE A 58 50.97 -66.07 22.74
CA ILE A 58 51.33 -66.50 21.38
C ILE A 58 50.16 -67.12 20.60
N HIS A 59 49.03 -67.37 21.28
CA HIS A 59 47.81 -67.91 20.68
C HIS A 59 46.78 -66.79 20.52
N ILE A 60 45.92 -66.93 19.50
CA ILE A 60 44.76 -66.07 19.32
C ILE A 60 43.49 -66.90 19.44
N THR A 61 42.44 -66.28 19.95
CA THR A 61 41.11 -66.89 20.04
C THR A 61 40.24 -66.52 18.85
N ASP A 62 39.21 -67.33 18.57
CA ASP A 62 38.23 -66.99 17.53
C ASP A 62 37.52 -65.65 17.83
N LYS A 63 37.30 -65.34 19.11
CA LYS A 63 36.72 -64.04 19.54
C LYS A 63 37.62 -62.85 19.19
N GLU A 64 38.93 -62.98 19.35
CA GLU A 64 39.88 -61.92 18.95
C GLU A 64 39.88 -61.75 17.44
N ARG A 65 39.84 -62.86 16.69
CA ARG A 65 39.76 -62.84 15.23
C ARG A 65 38.48 -62.15 14.74
N GLU A 66 37.34 -62.48 15.32
CA GLU A 66 36.06 -61.83 15.03
C GLU A 66 36.12 -60.33 15.33
N LYS A 67 36.62 -59.95 16.51
CA LYS A 67 36.75 -58.55 16.92
C LYS A 67 37.63 -57.75 15.97
N TRP A 68 38.77 -58.29 15.56
CA TRP A 68 39.68 -57.63 14.62
C TRP A 68 39.11 -57.58 13.21
N SER A 69 38.43 -58.65 12.76
CA SER A 69 37.83 -58.72 11.42
C SER A 69 36.62 -57.80 11.27
N ALA A 70 35.89 -57.54 12.36
CA ALA A 70 34.80 -56.56 12.40
C ALA A 70 35.29 -55.10 12.56
N GLY A 71 36.60 -54.89 12.71
CA GLY A 71 37.19 -53.57 12.89
C GLY A 71 37.06 -52.70 11.64
N GLN A 72 36.88 -51.40 11.86
CA GLN A 72 36.98 -50.41 10.79
C GLN A 72 38.43 -50.37 10.27
N LEU A 73 38.66 -50.89 9.06
CA LEU A 73 40.01 -50.99 8.46
C LEU A 73 40.52 -49.65 7.89
N TYR A 74 39.60 -48.75 7.51
CA TYR A 74 39.93 -47.44 6.99
C TYR A 74 39.75 -46.36 8.06
N LYS A 75 40.82 -45.61 8.37
CA LYS A 75 40.77 -44.57 9.41
C LYS A 75 39.91 -43.39 8.96
N ILE A 76 38.91 -43.06 9.76
CA ILE A 76 38.09 -41.83 9.62
C ILE A 76 38.42 -40.78 10.70
N THR A 77 39.32 -41.13 11.62
CA THR A 77 39.82 -40.35 12.77
C THR A 77 41.29 -40.67 13.04
N GLU A 78 41.94 -39.91 13.93
CA GLU A 78 43.23 -40.25 14.53
C GLU A 78 43.15 -41.49 15.43
N ASN A 79 44.31 -42.08 15.77
CA ASN A 79 44.39 -43.27 16.63
C ASN A 79 43.82 -43.06 18.05
N ASN A 80 43.68 -41.80 18.48
CA ASN A 80 43.12 -41.40 19.77
C ASN A 80 41.60 -41.16 19.71
N GLY A 81 40.96 -41.38 18.54
CA GLY A 81 39.54 -41.15 18.31
C GLY A 81 39.16 -39.70 17.97
N LYS A 82 40.09 -38.75 17.99
CA LYS A 82 39.85 -37.36 17.57
C LYS A 82 39.75 -37.27 16.05
N VAL A 83 38.95 -36.32 15.58
CA VAL A 83 38.92 -35.94 14.16
C VAL A 83 40.32 -35.50 13.70
N PHE A 84 40.64 -35.68 12.42
CA PHE A 84 41.91 -35.24 11.87
C PHE A 84 42.05 -33.72 12.02
N TYR A 85 43.05 -33.29 12.78
CA TYR A 85 43.25 -31.87 13.06
C TYR A 85 44.05 -31.20 11.94
N ARG A 86 43.54 -30.07 11.44
CA ARG A 86 44.26 -29.14 10.58
C ARG A 86 44.44 -27.81 11.29
N GLY A 87 45.70 -27.49 11.63
CA GLY A 87 46.03 -26.41 12.56
C GLY A 87 45.95 -25.00 11.96
N SER A 88 46.10 -23.99 12.81
CA SER A 88 46.16 -22.57 12.40
C SER A 88 47.46 -22.18 11.71
N SER A 89 48.52 -22.98 11.85
CA SER A 89 49.82 -22.74 11.23
C SER A 89 49.93 -23.25 9.79
N GLU A 90 48.89 -23.90 9.27
CA GLU A 90 48.84 -24.40 7.90
C GLU A 90 47.65 -23.81 7.13
N THR A 91 47.70 -23.92 5.81
CA THR A 91 46.57 -23.56 4.93
C THR A 91 45.96 -24.84 4.39
N THR A 92 44.71 -25.11 4.75
CA THR A 92 43.98 -26.29 4.27
C THR A 92 43.17 -25.95 3.02
N ASP A 93 43.49 -26.57 1.89
CA ASP A 93 42.61 -26.52 0.72
C ASP A 93 41.51 -27.59 0.86
N PHE A 94 40.26 -27.15 1.02
CA PHE A 94 39.11 -28.04 1.14
C PHE A 94 38.90 -28.90 -0.11
N ASN A 95 39.37 -28.49 -1.28
CA ASN A 95 39.26 -29.30 -2.50
C ASN A 95 40.20 -30.52 -2.50
N THR A 96 41.22 -30.52 -1.65
CA THR A 96 42.16 -31.64 -1.51
C THR A 96 41.71 -32.68 -0.47
N LEU A 97 40.73 -32.33 0.38
CA LEU A 97 40.13 -33.24 1.37
C LEU A 97 39.08 -34.14 0.71
N THR A 98 39.56 -35.14 -0.03
CA THR A 98 38.73 -36.05 -0.83
C THR A 98 38.49 -37.42 -0.18
N ASP A 99 39.27 -37.75 0.84
CA ASP A 99 39.20 -39.01 1.55
C ASP A 99 38.07 -38.99 2.58
N THR A 100 37.39 -40.13 2.77
CA THR A 100 36.34 -40.25 3.79
C THR A 100 36.94 -40.02 5.16
N GLY A 101 36.41 -39.05 5.90
CA GLY A 101 36.97 -38.72 7.20
C GLY A 101 36.25 -37.59 7.91
N MET A 102 36.55 -37.47 9.20
CA MET A 102 36.13 -36.35 10.02
C MET A 102 37.34 -35.46 10.29
N TYR A 103 37.20 -34.16 10.06
CA TYR A 103 38.29 -33.19 10.17
C TYR A 103 37.86 -32.02 11.07
N LEU A 104 38.79 -31.48 11.85
CA LEU A 104 38.67 -30.15 12.45
C LEU A 104 39.65 -29.24 11.73
N ILE A 105 39.14 -28.24 11.03
CA ILE A 105 39.94 -27.27 10.28
C ILE A 105 39.92 -25.96 11.06
N TYR A 106 41.07 -25.63 11.65
CA TYR A 106 41.29 -24.48 12.52
C TYR A 106 42.14 -23.42 11.79
N ASN A 107 41.80 -23.14 10.54
CA ASN A 107 42.38 -22.09 9.71
C ASN A 107 41.33 -21.59 8.71
N GLU A 108 41.60 -20.47 8.04
CA GLU A 108 40.70 -19.90 7.02
C GLU A 108 40.48 -20.85 5.83
N GLY A 109 41.51 -21.64 5.52
CA GLY A 109 41.55 -22.54 4.38
C GLY A 109 41.41 -21.85 3.02
N ILE A 110 41.46 -22.64 1.97
CA ILE A 110 41.14 -22.23 0.60
C ILE A 110 40.00 -23.12 0.10
N ASN A 111 39.14 -22.58 -0.77
CA ASN A 111 37.91 -23.24 -1.24
C ASN A 111 36.96 -23.62 -0.08
N SER A 112 37.08 -22.92 1.03
CA SER A 112 36.32 -23.13 2.26
C SER A 112 34.87 -22.62 2.12
N PRO A 113 33.94 -23.06 3.00
CA PRO A 113 32.60 -22.49 3.04
C PRO A 113 32.64 -21.00 3.45
N PRO A 114 31.59 -20.21 3.12
CA PRO A 114 31.50 -18.82 3.55
C PRO A 114 31.69 -18.69 5.08
N SER A 115 32.54 -17.76 5.53
CA SER A 115 32.80 -17.48 6.97
C SER A 115 33.43 -18.63 7.77
N SER A 116 34.57 -19.16 7.33
CA SER A 116 35.26 -20.28 8.00
C SER A 116 36.56 -19.87 8.70
N ASN A 117 36.58 -19.82 10.03
CA ASN A 117 37.85 -19.86 10.79
C ASN A 117 37.95 -21.10 11.70
N ARG A 118 36.83 -21.84 11.87
CA ARG A 118 36.78 -23.07 12.66
C ARG A 118 35.64 -23.99 12.23
N ILE A 119 35.97 -24.99 11.42
CA ILE A 119 35.00 -25.91 10.81
C ILE A 119 35.22 -27.35 11.28
N PHE A 120 34.15 -28.03 11.70
CA PHE A 120 34.11 -29.49 11.66
C PHE A 120 33.62 -29.93 10.28
N LEU A 121 34.46 -30.66 9.55
CA LEU A 121 34.15 -31.15 8.21
C LEU A 121 33.99 -32.66 8.24
N LEU A 122 32.87 -33.14 7.70
CA LEU A 122 32.65 -34.52 7.35
C LEU A 122 32.81 -34.67 5.83
N VAL A 123 33.72 -35.53 5.41
CA VAL A 123 33.89 -35.93 4.01
C VAL A 123 33.35 -37.35 3.86
N MET A 124 32.38 -37.54 2.97
CA MET A 124 31.86 -38.86 2.63
C MET A 124 32.13 -39.11 1.14
N SER A 125 33.11 -39.97 0.88
CA SER A 125 33.65 -40.23 -0.46
C SER A 125 33.16 -41.56 -1.03
N PHE A 126 32.69 -41.52 -2.29
CA PHE A 126 32.40 -42.67 -3.13
C PHE A 126 33.38 -42.72 -4.33
N GLY A 127 34.61 -42.24 -4.14
CA GLY A 127 35.62 -42.08 -5.21
C GLY A 127 35.64 -40.66 -5.74
N ASN A 128 35.36 -40.45 -7.03
CA ASN A 128 35.38 -39.10 -7.61
C ASN A 128 34.24 -38.22 -7.08
N THR A 129 33.07 -38.83 -6.86
CA THR A 129 31.91 -38.16 -6.27
C THR A 129 32.01 -38.23 -4.76
N LEU A 130 31.88 -37.08 -4.11
CA LEU A 130 31.87 -37.00 -2.66
C LEU A 130 31.04 -35.81 -2.20
N VAL A 131 30.62 -35.85 -0.94
CA VAL A 131 29.99 -34.72 -0.25
C VAL A 131 30.89 -34.24 0.87
N GLN A 132 30.94 -32.94 1.02
CA GLN A 132 31.51 -32.25 2.17
C GLN A 132 30.37 -31.59 2.94
N ALA A 133 30.21 -31.97 4.21
CA ALA A 133 29.30 -31.32 5.15
C ALA A 133 30.14 -30.60 6.22
N ALA A 134 29.98 -29.29 6.32
CA ALA A 134 30.77 -28.41 7.18
C ALA A 134 29.87 -27.79 8.25
N TYR A 135 30.29 -27.90 9.50
CA TYR A 135 29.64 -27.29 10.65
C TYR A 135 30.53 -26.17 11.18
N GLU A 136 30.02 -24.94 11.12
CA GLU A 136 30.68 -23.78 11.70
C GLU A 136 30.59 -23.87 13.22
N SER A 137 31.73 -23.75 13.90
CA SER A 137 31.82 -24.04 15.34
C SER A 137 32.21 -22.85 16.20
N TYR A 138 32.56 -21.72 15.61
CA TYR A 138 32.88 -20.50 16.35
C TYR A 138 31.61 -19.83 16.91
N LYS A 139 30.56 -19.69 16.10
CA LYS A 139 29.22 -19.23 16.53
C LYS A 139 28.22 -20.38 16.67
N GLY A 140 28.39 -21.47 15.93
CA GLY A 140 27.48 -22.61 15.95
C GLY A 140 26.15 -22.34 15.24
N THR A 141 26.11 -21.37 14.33
CA THR A 141 24.85 -20.89 13.72
C THR A 141 24.65 -21.35 12.29
N GLN A 142 25.68 -21.92 11.65
CA GLN A 142 25.66 -22.21 10.23
C GLN A 142 26.19 -23.62 9.96
N SER A 143 25.52 -24.30 9.02
CA SER A 143 26.03 -25.50 8.39
C SER A 143 26.02 -25.31 6.89
N TYR A 144 26.97 -25.98 6.24
CA TYR A 144 27.15 -25.93 4.80
C TYR A 144 27.32 -27.31 4.23
N PHE A 145 26.95 -27.47 2.97
CA PHE A 145 27.26 -28.66 2.21
C PHE A 145 27.61 -28.33 0.77
N ARG A 146 28.41 -29.21 0.16
CA ARG A 146 28.69 -29.19 -1.28
C ARG A 146 29.08 -30.58 -1.77
N PHE A 147 29.10 -30.74 -3.08
CA PHE A 147 29.46 -31.99 -3.74
C PHE A 147 30.63 -31.78 -4.71
N ARG A 148 31.52 -32.77 -4.81
CA ARG A 148 32.39 -32.94 -5.97
C ARG A 148 31.67 -33.85 -6.97
N LYS A 149 31.64 -33.46 -8.24
CA LYS A 149 31.03 -34.26 -9.30
C LYS A 149 31.92 -35.46 -9.66
N SER A 150 31.35 -36.42 -10.39
CA SER A 150 32.05 -37.63 -10.83
C SER A 150 33.24 -37.38 -11.77
N ASP A 151 33.36 -36.18 -12.34
CA ASP A 151 34.46 -35.73 -13.20
C ASP A 151 35.77 -35.45 -12.46
N SER A 152 35.80 -35.65 -11.13
CA SER A 152 36.96 -35.44 -10.25
C SER A 152 37.50 -34.01 -10.21
N THR A 153 36.85 -33.02 -10.79
CA THR A 153 37.41 -31.66 -10.88
C THR A 153 36.39 -30.59 -10.49
N THR A 154 35.12 -30.80 -10.79
CA THR A 154 34.07 -29.82 -10.56
C THR A 154 33.49 -29.94 -9.16
N TRP A 155 33.46 -28.82 -8.44
CA TRP A 155 32.75 -28.68 -7.17
C TRP A 155 31.47 -27.87 -7.36
N THR A 156 30.39 -28.27 -6.70
CA THR A 156 29.23 -27.39 -6.53
C THR A 156 29.60 -26.24 -5.60
N PRO A 157 28.96 -25.06 -5.73
CA PRO A 157 29.09 -24.02 -4.71
C PRO A 157 28.65 -24.56 -3.35
N TRP A 158 29.24 -24.01 -2.28
CA TRP A 158 28.74 -24.24 -0.92
C TRP A 158 27.32 -23.73 -0.79
N GLN A 159 26.43 -24.58 -0.27
CA GLN A 159 25.06 -24.25 0.08
C GLN A 159 24.92 -24.22 1.59
N THR A 160 24.08 -23.34 2.12
CA THR A 160 23.75 -23.29 3.56
C THR A 160 22.40 -23.94 3.82
N GLN A 161 22.24 -24.55 4.99
CA GLN A 161 20.92 -24.99 5.47
C GLN A 161 20.30 -23.89 6.31
N GLU A 162 19.07 -23.50 5.99
CA GLU A 162 18.31 -22.53 6.78
C GLU A 162 18.04 -23.08 8.18
N THR A 163 18.10 -22.20 9.19
CA THR A 163 17.79 -22.56 10.58
C THR A 163 16.42 -22.02 10.96
N THR A 164 15.77 -22.62 11.97
CA THR A 164 14.50 -22.08 12.49
C THR A 164 14.67 -20.63 12.97
N SER A 165 15.78 -20.32 13.64
CA SER A 165 16.09 -18.95 14.08
C SER A 165 16.35 -18.00 12.91
N GLY A 166 17.03 -18.45 11.86
CA GLY A 166 17.27 -17.66 10.65
C GLY A 166 15.99 -17.37 9.87
N ALA A 167 15.11 -18.36 9.73
CA ALA A 167 13.79 -18.19 9.14
C ALA A 167 12.93 -17.21 9.96
N GLN A 168 12.91 -17.36 11.30
CA GLN A 168 12.17 -16.44 12.18
C GLN A 168 12.69 -15.01 12.06
N ALA A 169 14.01 -14.80 12.07
CA ALA A 169 14.61 -13.47 11.92
C ALA A 169 14.22 -12.79 10.59
N LYS A 170 14.08 -13.57 9.50
CA LYS A 170 13.59 -13.05 8.21
C LYS A 170 12.11 -12.67 8.25
N VAL A 171 11.28 -13.45 8.94
CA VAL A 171 9.85 -13.15 9.11
C VAL A 171 9.65 -11.92 10.00
N ASP A 172 10.36 -11.84 11.13
CA ASP A 172 10.32 -10.68 12.04
C ASP A 172 10.74 -9.40 11.32
N ALA A 173 11.81 -9.47 10.51
CA ALA A 173 12.25 -8.34 9.70
C ALA A 173 11.20 -7.90 8.66
N HIS A 174 10.43 -8.84 8.10
CA HIS A 174 9.32 -8.53 7.19
C HIS A 174 8.10 -7.95 7.92
N GLU A 175 7.75 -8.48 9.09
CA GLU A 175 6.65 -7.98 9.93
C GLU A 175 6.92 -6.53 10.39
N GLN A 176 8.16 -6.21 10.76
CA GLN A 176 8.56 -4.86 11.18
C GLN A 176 8.61 -3.84 10.04
N ASN A 177 8.59 -4.27 8.77
CA ASN A 177 8.60 -3.38 7.62
C ASN A 177 7.20 -2.84 7.32
N THR A 178 6.77 -1.84 8.11
CA THR A 178 5.43 -1.25 8.04
C THR A 178 5.08 -0.66 6.67
N ASN A 179 6.06 -0.30 5.83
CA ASN A 179 5.81 0.21 4.48
C ASN A 179 5.20 -0.82 3.53
N LEU A 180 5.30 -2.11 3.85
CA LEU A 180 4.73 -3.21 3.05
C LEU A 180 3.32 -3.58 3.49
N HIS A 181 2.89 -3.11 4.67
CA HIS A 181 1.63 -3.50 5.29
C HIS A 181 0.66 -2.32 5.29
N VAL A 182 -0.63 -2.63 5.20
CA VAL A 182 -1.69 -1.64 5.32
C VAL A 182 -2.56 -2.01 6.52
N ASN A 183 -2.95 -1.04 7.31
CA ASN A 183 -3.83 -1.25 8.45
C ASN A 183 -5.32 -1.09 8.07
N GLU A 184 -6.23 -1.34 9.00
CA GLU A 184 -7.67 -1.19 8.77
C GLU A 184 -8.05 0.27 8.54
N ASP A 185 -7.48 1.21 9.30
CA ASP A 185 -7.74 2.66 9.17
C ASP A 185 -7.35 3.21 7.79
N GLU A 186 -6.23 2.76 7.23
CA GLU A 186 -5.77 3.13 5.88
C GLU A 186 -6.73 2.61 4.81
N ARG A 187 -7.19 1.36 4.96
CA ARG A 187 -8.20 0.77 4.07
C ARG A 187 -9.51 1.52 4.14
N GLU A 188 -10.00 1.84 5.34
CA GLU A 188 -11.22 2.62 5.52
C GLU A 188 -11.08 4.01 4.90
N LYS A 189 -9.95 4.69 5.13
CA LYS A 189 -9.65 5.99 4.54
C LYS A 189 -9.67 5.96 3.01
N TRP A 190 -9.06 4.95 2.39
CA TRP A 190 -9.04 4.85 0.92
C TRP A 190 -10.39 4.41 0.34
N ASN A 191 -11.11 3.51 1.00
CA ASN A 191 -12.44 3.06 0.56
C ASN A 191 -13.48 4.18 0.63
N ASN A 192 -13.34 5.11 1.58
CA ASN A 192 -14.20 6.28 1.72
C ASN A 192 -13.70 7.50 0.93
N ALA A 193 -12.62 7.37 0.16
CA ALA A 193 -12.10 8.47 -0.64
C ALA A 193 -13.00 8.74 -1.86
N GLN A 194 -13.06 10.00 -2.26
CA GLN A 194 -13.71 10.40 -3.51
C GLN A 194 -12.90 9.86 -4.70
N LEU A 195 -13.48 8.94 -5.48
CA LEU A 195 -12.82 8.28 -6.61
C LEU A 195 -12.72 9.19 -7.86
N TYR A 196 -13.62 10.16 -7.97
CA TYR A 196 -13.66 11.09 -9.11
C TYR A 196 -13.24 12.48 -8.69
N LYS A 197 -12.23 13.00 -9.37
CA LYS A 197 -11.69 14.32 -9.07
C LYS A 197 -12.69 15.41 -9.45
N ILE A 198 -13.12 16.21 -8.46
CA ILE A 198 -14.03 17.36 -8.66
C ILE A 198 -13.32 18.72 -8.57
N THR A 199 -12.07 18.75 -8.13
CA THR A 199 -11.21 19.94 -7.99
C THR A 199 -9.87 19.72 -8.71
N ASP A 200 -8.98 20.71 -8.72
CA ASP A 200 -7.61 20.54 -9.22
C ASP A 200 -6.70 19.83 -8.20
N ASN A 201 -5.39 19.69 -8.49
CA ASN A 201 -4.45 19.01 -7.58
C ASN A 201 -4.14 19.80 -6.30
N ASN A 202 -4.50 21.09 -6.26
CA ASN A 202 -4.28 21.97 -5.11
C ASN A 202 -5.56 22.12 -4.25
N GLY A 203 -6.64 21.39 -4.60
CA GLY A 203 -7.93 21.53 -3.93
C GLY A 203 -8.71 22.78 -4.35
N THR A 204 -8.35 23.44 -5.45
CA THR A 204 -9.04 24.62 -5.99
C THR A 204 -9.93 24.27 -7.19
N ARG A 205 -10.78 25.19 -7.63
CA ARG A 205 -11.58 25.01 -8.86
C ARG A 205 -10.64 24.86 -10.05
N THR A 206 -10.99 24.00 -11.00
CA THR A 206 -10.18 23.81 -12.20
C THR A 206 -10.38 24.97 -13.17
N LYS A 207 -9.29 25.66 -13.56
CA LYS A 207 -9.35 26.72 -14.57
C LYS A 207 -9.67 26.11 -15.93
N LEU A 208 -10.69 26.62 -16.62
CA LEU A 208 -11.01 26.16 -17.97
C LEU A 208 -10.07 26.82 -19.00
N PRO A 209 -9.60 26.06 -20.01
CA PRO A 209 -8.96 26.62 -21.19
C PRO A 209 -9.92 27.50 -22.00
N ASP A 210 -9.37 28.45 -22.76
CA ASP A 210 -10.13 29.28 -23.69
C ASP A 210 -10.79 28.41 -24.77
N GLY A 211 -12.02 28.74 -25.14
CA GLY A 211 -12.85 28.01 -26.09
C GLY A 211 -13.60 26.82 -25.50
N THR A 212 -13.43 26.50 -24.20
CA THR A 212 -14.12 25.36 -23.57
C THR A 212 -15.64 25.53 -23.63
N ASP A 213 -16.35 24.49 -24.08
CA ASP A 213 -17.80 24.42 -24.01
C ASP A 213 -18.27 23.86 -22.67
N LEU A 214 -18.97 24.70 -21.90
CA LEU A 214 -19.50 24.36 -20.58
C LEU A 214 -20.44 23.15 -20.61
N LEU A 215 -21.14 22.89 -21.71
CA LEU A 215 -22.10 21.78 -21.83
C LEU A 215 -21.42 20.42 -22.00
N THR A 216 -20.14 20.42 -22.39
CA THR A 216 -19.34 19.20 -22.58
C THR A 216 -18.56 18.79 -21.35
N LEU A 217 -18.56 19.63 -20.30
CA LEU A 217 -17.76 19.39 -19.10
C LEU A 217 -18.21 18.11 -18.36
N PRO A 218 -17.25 17.34 -17.84
CA PRO A 218 -17.56 16.27 -16.89
C PRO A 218 -17.97 16.84 -15.53
N THR A 219 -18.35 15.97 -14.59
CA THR A 219 -18.59 16.37 -13.21
C THR A 219 -17.35 17.05 -12.62
N GLY A 220 -17.52 18.25 -12.08
CA GLY A 220 -16.43 19.00 -11.45
C GLY A 220 -16.77 20.45 -11.14
N PHE A 221 -15.85 21.11 -10.44
CA PHE A 221 -15.91 22.51 -10.09
C PHE A 221 -14.84 23.28 -10.86
N TYR A 222 -15.29 24.28 -11.61
CA TYR A 222 -14.50 25.00 -12.60
C TYR A 222 -14.58 26.50 -12.41
N TYR A 223 -13.68 27.24 -13.09
CA TYR A 223 -13.76 28.69 -13.23
C TYR A 223 -13.12 29.17 -14.53
N ALA A 224 -13.61 30.29 -15.08
CA ALA A 224 -13.02 31.00 -16.22
C ALA A 224 -13.62 32.41 -16.35
N MET A 225 -13.04 33.25 -17.21
CA MET A 225 -13.72 34.47 -17.64
C MET A 225 -14.89 34.10 -18.58
N GLY A 226 -16.02 34.80 -18.48
CA GLY A 226 -17.22 34.45 -19.25
C GLY A 226 -17.00 34.49 -20.76
N HIS A 227 -16.29 35.50 -21.25
CA HIS A 227 -16.04 35.72 -22.69
C HIS A 227 -15.09 34.70 -23.33
N VAL A 228 -14.36 33.91 -22.53
CA VAL A 228 -13.41 32.91 -23.07
C VAL A 228 -14.02 31.51 -23.15
N VAL A 229 -15.25 31.28 -22.68
CA VAL A 229 -15.92 29.97 -22.74
C VAL A 229 -17.19 30.03 -23.58
N GLN A 230 -17.59 28.89 -24.15
CA GLN A 230 -18.84 28.77 -24.90
C GLN A 230 -19.99 28.43 -23.96
N ASN A 231 -21.21 28.82 -24.35
CA ASN A 231 -22.45 28.56 -23.58
C ASN A 231 -22.47 29.19 -22.17
N ASN A 232 -21.76 30.29 -21.95
CA ASN A 232 -21.83 31.08 -20.72
C ASN A 232 -23.26 31.70 -20.54
N PRO A 233 -23.80 31.82 -19.31
CA PRO A 233 -25.10 32.47 -19.07
C PRO A 233 -25.22 33.92 -19.55
N VAL A 234 -24.10 34.64 -19.65
CA VAL A 234 -24.06 36.01 -20.17
C VAL A 234 -23.08 36.06 -21.32
N GLU A 235 -23.58 36.39 -22.52
CA GLU A 235 -22.78 36.46 -23.72
C GLU A 235 -21.71 37.55 -23.60
N ASN A 236 -20.47 37.23 -24.00
CA ASN A 236 -19.33 38.16 -24.05
C ASN A 236 -19.01 38.91 -22.73
N ASP A 237 -19.31 38.31 -21.56
CA ASP A 237 -19.04 38.93 -20.25
C ASP A 237 -17.57 38.75 -19.82
N SER A 238 -16.86 39.85 -19.58
CA SER A 238 -15.45 39.83 -19.17
C SER A 238 -15.19 39.48 -17.71
N SER A 239 -16.25 39.28 -16.91
CA SER A 239 -16.15 38.92 -15.50
C SER A 239 -15.67 37.48 -15.31
N TRP A 240 -15.17 37.19 -14.11
CA TRP A 240 -14.88 35.82 -13.69
C TRP A 240 -16.16 35.10 -13.27
N PHE A 241 -16.27 33.85 -13.70
CA PHE A 241 -17.36 32.96 -13.37
C PHE A 241 -16.81 31.68 -12.75
N ASN A 242 -17.61 31.13 -11.85
CA ASN A 242 -17.43 29.80 -11.29
C ASN A 242 -18.53 28.90 -11.82
N TYR A 243 -18.20 27.65 -12.13
CA TYR A 243 -19.12 26.67 -12.68
C TYR A 243 -19.09 25.39 -11.85
N ASP A 244 -20.24 24.91 -11.40
CA ASP A 244 -20.40 23.59 -10.81
C ASP A 244 -21.20 22.73 -11.77
N VAL A 245 -20.58 21.67 -12.27
CA VAL A 245 -21.19 20.72 -13.20
C VAL A 245 -21.33 19.39 -12.50
N ILE A 246 -22.55 18.86 -12.41
CA ILE A 246 -22.83 17.55 -11.84
C ILE A 246 -23.61 16.71 -12.85
N GLU A 247 -23.04 15.58 -13.26
CA GLU A 247 -23.76 14.60 -14.06
C GLU A 247 -24.72 13.77 -13.19
N THR A 248 -25.98 13.68 -13.61
CA THR A 248 -27.08 13.04 -12.86
C THR A 248 -27.53 11.72 -13.49
N GLY A 249 -26.68 11.14 -14.35
CA GLY A 249 -26.91 9.88 -15.07
C GLY A 249 -27.73 10.03 -16.35
N ALA A 250 -27.57 9.07 -17.27
CA ALA A 250 -28.18 9.07 -18.60
C ALA A 250 -27.91 10.35 -19.41
N GLY A 251 -26.68 10.88 -19.33
CA GLY A 251 -26.25 12.08 -20.05
C GLY A 251 -26.79 13.40 -19.51
N ARG A 252 -27.60 13.40 -18.44
CA ARG A 252 -28.12 14.62 -17.83
C ARG A 252 -27.06 15.34 -17.01
N LYS A 253 -27.02 16.67 -17.09
CA LYS A 253 -26.12 17.50 -16.28
C LYS A 253 -26.89 18.65 -15.65
N THR A 254 -26.62 18.92 -14.38
CA THR A 254 -27.00 20.16 -13.72
C THR A 254 -25.79 21.07 -13.71
N ILE A 255 -25.96 22.31 -14.13
CA ILE A 255 -24.89 23.30 -14.15
C ILE A 255 -25.33 24.52 -13.34
N HIS A 256 -24.54 24.89 -12.34
CA HIS A 256 -24.64 26.19 -11.67
C HIS A 256 -23.49 27.06 -12.15
N ALA A 257 -23.79 28.29 -12.56
CA ALA A 257 -22.80 29.28 -12.97
C ALA A 257 -23.02 30.54 -12.16
N TRP A 258 -21.99 31.09 -11.52
CA TRP A 258 -22.12 32.39 -10.86
C TRP A 258 -20.97 33.32 -11.17
N ARG A 259 -21.34 34.57 -11.41
CA ARG A 259 -20.41 35.66 -11.67
C ARG A 259 -19.85 36.15 -10.34
N SER A 260 -18.53 36.15 -10.20
CA SER A 260 -17.88 36.42 -8.92
C SER A 260 -18.02 37.86 -8.44
N TYR A 261 -18.22 38.81 -9.36
CA TYR A 261 -18.24 40.24 -9.04
C TYR A 261 -19.48 40.67 -8.25
N ASP A 262 -20.65 40.25 -8.68
CA ASP A 262 -21.94 40.63 -8.07
C ASP A 262 -22.71 39.44 -7.51
N ASN A 263 -22.11 38.25 -7.53
CA ASN A 263 -22.68 37.01 -7.01
C ASN A 263 -24.01 36.61 -7.69
N THR A 264 -24.23 37.07 -8.93
CA THR A 264 -25.39 36.64 -9.71
C THR A 264 -25.24 35.15 -10.04
N LEU A 265 -26.27 34.36 -9.76
CA LEU A 265 -26.30 32.92 -9.99
C LEU A 265 -27.28 32.57 -11.11
N TRP A 266 -26.87 31.65 -11.97
CA TRP A 266 -27.68 31.00 -12.97
C TRP A 266 -27.64 29.49 -12.78
N HIS A 267 -28.74 28.83 -13.13
CA HIS A 267 -28.79 27.38 -13.24
C HIS A 267 -29.24 26.97 -14.63
N GLY A 268 -28.67 25.87 -15.12
CA GLY A 268 -28.97 25.28 -16.41
C GLY A 268 -28.99 23.76 -16.30
N THR A 269 -29.61 23.10 -17.28
CA THR A 269 -29.72 21.64 -17.30
C THR A 269 -29.56 21.11 -18.71
N VAL A 270 -28.67 20.13 -18.89
CA VAL A 270 -28.67 19.26 -20.07
C VAL A 270 -29.59 18.08 -19.76
N HIS A 271 -30.59 17.85 -20.61
CA HIS A 271 -31.57 16.78 -20.41
C HIS A 271 -31.11 15.45 -21.03
N THR A 272 -31.85 14.36 -20.85
CA THR A 272 -31.51 13.00 -21.36
C THR A 272 -31.41 12.90 -22.88
N ASP A 273 -31.93 13.88 -23.63
CA ASP A 273 -31.83 13.99 -25.09
C ASP A 273 -30.58 14.78 -25.54
N GLY A 274 -29.71 15.14 -24.59
CA GLY A 274 -28.52 15.96 -24.83
C GLY A 274 -28.81 17.45 -25.05
N GLN A 275 -30.08 17.89 -24.97
CA GLN A 275 -30.46 19.27 -25.21
C GLN A 275 -30.31 20.12 -23.94
N PHE A 276 -29.76 21.32 -24.11
CA PHE A 276 -29.65 22.30 -23.04
C PHE A 276 -30.97 23.07 -22.85
N ARG A 277 -31.47 23.10 -21.62
CA ARG A 277 -32.75 23.71 -21.21
C ARG A 277 -32.56 25.15 -20.74
N GLU A 278 -31.80 25.93 -21.51
CA GLU A 278 -31.50 27.35 -21.27
C GLU A 278 -30.88 27.68 -19.89
N TRP A 279 -30.46 28.93 -19.74
CA TRP A 279 -30.01 29.48 -18.46
C TRP A 279 -31.17 30.20 -17.77
N LYS A 280 -31.38 29.90 -16.49
CA LYS A 280 -32.31 30.61 -15.63
C LYS A 280 -31.57 31.34 -14.53
N ARG A 281 -31.76 32.67 -14.44
CA ARG A 281 -31.19 33.49 -13.37
C ARG A 281 -31.96 33.29 -12.08
N VAL A 282 -31.24 33.07 -10.99
CA VAL A 282 -31.80 33.06 -9.63
C VAL A 282 -31.94 34.50 -9.14
N VAL A 283 -33.15 34.87 -8.70
CA VAL A 283 -33.48 36.20 -8.18
C VAL A 283 -33.46 36.16 -6.66
N THR A 284 -32.85 37.16 -6.03
CA THR A 284 -32.74 37.32 -4.59
C THR A 284 -33.62 38.46 -4.07
N ASN A 285 -33.78 38.58 -2.75
CA ASN A 285 -34.49 39.72 -2.17
C ASN A 285 -33.82 41.06 -2.51
N ALA A 286 -32.49 41.09 -2.71
CA ALA A 286 -31.78 42.30 -3.08
C ALA A 286 -32.19 42.81 -4.47
N ASP A 287 -32.49 41.89 -5.39
CA ASP A 287 -32.97 42.19 -6.74
C ASP A 287 -34.38 42.79 -6.77
N LEU A 288 -35.15 42.62 -5.68
CA LEU A 288 -36.47 43.22 -5.52
C LEU A 288 -36.41 44.66 -5.01
N ASN A 289 -35.24 45.13 -4.56
CA ASN A 289 -35.09 46.51 -4.13
C ASN A 289 -35.23 47.47 -5.31
N VAL A 290 -35.97 48.55 -5.11
CA VAL A 290 -36.22 49.57 -6.13
C VAL A 290 -35.59 50.90 -5.74
N ALA A 291 -35.01 51.58 -6.74
CA ALA A 291 -34.53 52.93 -6.58
C ALA A 291 -35.66 53.93 -6.86
N TRP A 292 -36.13 54.62 -5.82
CA TRP A 292 -37.14 55.68 -5.97
C TRP A 292 -36.52 56.95 -6.53
N GLN A 293 -37.13 57.48 -7.59
CA GLN A 293 -36.78 58.74 -8.25
C GLN A 293 -37.87 59.78 -8.04
N THR A 294 -37.50 61.06 -8.05
CA THR A 294 -38.45 62.17 -7.95
C THR A 294 -38.55 62.85 -9.32
N PRO A 295 -39.75 62.95 -9.92
CA PRO A 295 -39.90 63.62 -11.20
C PRO A 295 -39.77 65.14 -11.05
N THR A 296 -39.30 65.79 -12.11
CA THR A 296 -39.33 67.25 -12.21
C THR A 296 -40.74 67.71 -12.55
N LEU A 297 -41.38 68.40 -11.62
CA LEU A 297 -42.71 68.97 -11.82
C LEU A 297 -42.64 70.23 -12.70
N THR A 298 -43.63 70.37 -13.58
CA THR A 298 -43.73 71.45 -14.57
C THR A 298 -45.11 72.10 -14.52
N ASN A 299 -45.35 73.17 -15.29
CA ASN A 299 -46.65 73.81 -15.45
C ASN A 299 -47.34 74.21 -14.13
N GLY A 300 -46.54 74.69 -13.16
CA GLY A 300 -46.99 75.21 -11.87
C GLY A 300 -47.25 74.14 -10.80
N TRP A 301 -47.14 72.84 -11.14
CA TRP A 301 -47.34 71.76 -10.18
C TRP A 301 -46.22 71.73 -9.12
N LYS A 302 -46.60 71.47 -7.88
CA LYS A 302 -45.71 71.38 -6.72
C LYS A 302 -45.97 70.09 -5.95
N GLN A 303 -44.97 69.66 -5.17
CA GLN A 303 -45.09 68.53 -4.25
C GLN A 303 -46.14 68.86 -3.17
N TYR A 304 -47.02 67.91 -2.86
CA TYR A 304 -48.00 68.08 -1.81
C TYR A 304 -47.45 67.65 -0.44
N GLY A 305 -47.07 68.63 0.39
CA GLY A 305 -46.64 68.38 1.77
C GLY A 305 -45.53 67.31 1.88
N SER A 306 -45.77 66.30 2.73
CA SER A 306 -44.88 65.15 2.90
C SER A 306 -45.07 64.04 1.84
N HIS A 307 -46.17 64.07 1.07
CA HIS A 307 -46.52 63.07 0.06
C HIS A 307 -45.79 63.35 -1.25
N LYS A 308 -44.46 63.25 -1.24
CA LYS A 308 -43.65 63.53 -2.42
C LYS A 308 -43.99 62.57 -3.55
N VAL A 309 -44.36 63.08 -4.72
CA VAL A 309 -44.49 62.26 -5.93
C VAL A 309 -43.15 61.64 -6.27
N ARG A 310 -43.15 60.33 -6.43
CA ARG A 310 -41.98 59.52 -6.79
C ARG A 310 -42.39 58.39 -7.70
N PHE A 311 -41.43 57.93 -8.48
CA PHE A 311 -41.60 56.75 -9.30
C PHE A 311 -40.41 55.81 -9.14
N CYS A 312 -40.64 54.52 -9.33
CA CYS A 312 -39.58 53.53 -9.39
C CYS A 312 -39.94 52.47 -10.43
N LYS A 313 -38.98 51.62 -10.79
CA LYS A 313 -39.20 50.46 -11.66
C LYS A 313 -38.62 49.24 -10.97
N ASN A 314 -39.41 48.18 -10.87
CA ASN A 314 -38.95 46.90 -10.34
C ASN A 314 -38.30 46.04 -11.43
N MET A 315 -37.69 44.93 -11.01
CA MET A 315 -37.03 43.98 -11.92
C MET A 315 -38.00 43.31 -12.92
N LEU A 316 -39.30 43.32 -12.65
CA LEU A 316 -40.32 42.80 -13.56
C LEU A 316 -40.75 43.81 -14.64
N GLY A 317 -40.14 44.99 -14.66
CA GLY A 317 -40.50 46.07 -15.59
C GLY A 317 -41.76 46.83 -15.18
N GLU A 318 -42.22 46.69 -13.94
CA GLU A 318 -43.37 47.44 -13.45
C GLU A 318 -42.89 48.77 -12.87
N VAL A 319 -43.47 49.85 -13.37
CA VAL A 319 -43.29 51.21 -12.87
C VAL A 319 -44.38 51.48 -11.85
N GLU A 320 -43.98 51.94 -10.67
CA GLU A 320 -44.88 52.37 -9.61
C GLU A 320 -44.76 53.88 -9.44
N ILE A 321 -45.90 54.59 -9.42
CA ILE A 321 -45.96 56.03 -9.14
C ILE A 321 -46.84 56.24 -7.90
N ILE A 322 -46.26 56.91 -6.91
CA ILE A 322 -46.91 57.24 -5.64
C ILE A 322 -46.78 58.73 -5.34
N GLY A 323 -47.57 59.22 -4.39
CA GLY A 323 -47.45 60.56 -3.82
C GLY A 323 -48.54 61.49 -4.34
N SER A 324 -48.37 62.80 -4.16
CA SER A 324 -49.42 63.76 -4.50
C SER A 324 -48.85 65.12 -4.91
N ILE A 325 -49.59 65.85 -5.72
CA ILE A 325 -49.21 67.17 -6.24
C ILE A 325 -50.30 68.21 -6.03
N THR A 326 -49.94 69.49 -6.12
CA THR A 326 -50.85 70.63 -5.94
C THR A 326 -50.49 71.85 -6.79
N GLY A 327 -51.46 72.75 -7.01
CA GLY A 327 -51.31 74.11 -7.52
C GLY A 327 -51.11 74.31 -9.02
N GLY A 328 -50.85 73.25 -9.81
CA GLY A 328 -50.52 73.39 -11.23
C GLY A 328 -51.72 73.54 -12.17
N THR A 329 -51.43 73.51 -13.47
CA THR A 329 -52.46 73.68 -14.52
C THR A 329 -52.99 72.34 -15.02
N ILE A 330 -54.32 72.21 -15.09
CA ILE A 330 -55.02 71.05 -15.68
C ILE A 330 -55.17 71.26 -17.18
N GLY A 331 -54.90 70.22 -17.98
CA GLY A 331 -55.08 70.25 -19.42
C GLY A 331 -54.74 68.93 -20.09
N PHE A 332 -55.28 68.70 -21.28
CA PHE A 332 -55.10 67.44 -22.01
C PHE A 332 -53.64 67.20 -22.42
N ASP A 333 -52.93 68.26 -22.82
CA ASP A 333 -51.54 68.23 -23.29
C ASP A 333 -50.59 69.05 -22.39
N ILE A 334 -50.99 69.30 -21.14
CA ILE A 334 -50.21 70.07 -20.17
C ILE A 334 -49.65 69.09 -19.12
N PRO A 335 -48.39 68.64 -19.25
CA PRO A 335 -47.83 67.65 -18.33
C PRO A 335 -47.66 68.24 -16.92
N ALA A 336 -48.01 67.46 -15.91
CA ALA A 336 -47.53 67.70 -14.55
C ALA A 336 -46.05 67.37 -14.43
N PHE A 337 -45.61 66.28 -15.08
CA PHE A 337 -44.21 65.89 -15.25
C PHE A 337 -44.08 64.91 -16.42
N THR A 338 -42.84 64.58 -16.78
CA THR A 338 -42.52 63.62 -17.84
C THR A 338 -41.62 62.52 -17.29
N LEU A 339 -41.98 61.26 -17.57
CA LEU A 339 -41.19 60.10 -17.20
C LEU A 339 -39.99 59.92 -18.15
N PRO A 340 -38.80 59.60 -17.62
CA PRO A 340 -37.64 59.32 -18.45
C PRO A 340 -37.85 58.05 -19.27
N GLU A 341 -37.05 57.92 -20.34
CA GLU A 341 -36.99 56.70 -21.14
C GLU A 341 -36.69 55.48 -20.26
N GLY A 342 -37.35 54.35 -20.55
CA GLY A 342 -37.32 53.15 -19.72
C GLY A 342 -38.27 53.15 -18.51
N PHE A 343 -39.04 54.23 -18.28
CA PHE A 343 -40.14 54.28 -17.31
C PHE A 343 -41.50 54.59 -17.96
N ARG A 344 -41.55 54.64 -19.29
CA ARG A 344 -42.74 55.03 -20.06
C ARG A 344 -43.65 53.83 -20.30
N PRO A 345 -44.98 53.99 -20.30
CA PRO A 345 -45.89 52.87 -20.49
C PRO A 345 -45.81 52.33 -21.94
N ILE A 346 -46.07 51.02 -22.11
CA ILE A 346 -46.17 50.36 -23.43
C ILE A 346 -47.25 51.00 -24.32
N GLN A 347 -48.34 51.43 -23.71
CA GLN A 347 -49.48 52.06 -24.36
C GLN A 347 -49.97 53.22 -23.52
N MET A 348 -50.62 54.20 -24.15
CA MET A 348 -51.25 55.29 -23.40
C MET A 348 -52.26 54.70 -22.40
N MET A 349 -52.32 55.27 -21.21
CA MET A 349 -53.24 54.80 -20.17
C MET A 349 -53.82 55.96 -19.38
N HIS A 350 -54.98 55.70 -18.78
CA HIS A 350 -55.62 56.64 -17.89
C HIS A 350 -55.65 56.09 -16.47
N PHE A 351 -55.41 56.98 -15.52
CA PHE A 351 -55.57 56.72 -14.10
C PHE A 351 -56.64 57.64 -13.53
N VAL A 352 -57.58 57.08 -12.78
CA VAL A 352 -58.55 57.85 -12.00
C VAL A 352 -58.15 57.79 -10.54
N GLY A 353 -57.77 58.94 -9.96
CA GLY A 353 -57.32 59.04 -8.58
C GLY A 353 -58.17 59.99 -7.75
N VAL A 354 -57.93 60.03 -6.44
CA VAL A 354 -58.61 60.94 -5.50
C VAL A 354 -58.07 62.37 -5.66
N ALA A 355 -58.99 63.33 -5.60
CA ALA A 355 -58.70 64.76 -5.59
C ALA A 355 -59.24 65.43 -4.31
N SER A 356 -58.82 66.67 -4.05
CA SER A 356 -59.28 67.46 -2.90
C SER A 356 -60.80 67.64 -2.89
N SER A 357 -61.45 67.54 -1.73
CA SER A 357 -62.85 67.97 -1.53
C SER A 357 -62.97 69.40 -0.95
N VAL A 358 -61.86 70.14 -0.85
CA VAL A 358 -61.85 71.51 -0.33
C VAL A 358 -62.79 72.38 -1.18
N GLY A 359 -63.73 73.05 -0.51
CA GLY A 359 -64.75 73.88 -1.15
C GLY A 359 -65.99 73.14 -1.68
N THR A 360 -66.03 71.80 -1.64
CA THR A 360 -67.16 70.99 -2.16
C THR A 360 -67.80 70.08 -1.10
N GLY A 361 -67.60 70.37 0.18
CA GLY A 361 -68.13 69.55 1.29
C GLY A 361 -67.42 68.20 1.44
N SER A 362 -68.17 67.15 1.79
CA SER A 362 -67.65 65.80 2.04
C SER A 362 -67.72 64.85 0.83
N THR A 363 -68.23 65.32 -0.31
CA THR A 363 -68.33 64.49 -1.52
C THR A 363 -66.92 64.12 -2.03
N PRO A 364 -66.60 62.83 -2.18
CA PRO A 364 -65.33 62.39 -2.73
C PRO A 364 -65.11 62.97 -4.13
N GLN A 365 -63.94 63.59 -4.33
CA GLN A 365 -63.55 64.15 -5.62
C GLN A 365 -62.53 63.25 -6.29
N TYR A 366 -62.51 63.26 -7.62
CA TYR A 366 -61.63 62.45 -8.43
C TYR A 366 -61.01 63.26 -9.56
N HIS A 367 -59.88 62.77 -10.07
CA HIS A 367 -59.21 63.34 -11.24
C HIS A 367 -58.96 62.26 -12.29
N ARG A 368 -58.86 62.67 -13.55
CA ARG A 368 -58.38 61.83 -14.66
C ARG A 368 -56.99 62.28 -15.03
N THR A 369 -56.04 61.36 -14.93
CA THR A 369 -54.66 61.52 -15.41
C THR A 369 -54.45 60.70 -16.66
N LEU A 370 -53.84 61.27 -17.68
CA LEU A 370 -53.25 60.56 -18.82
C LEU A 370 -51.77 60.28 -18.52
N ILE A 371 -51.32 59.07 -18.81
CA ILE A 371 -49.91 58.70 -18.89
C ILE A 371 -49.69 58.24 -20.32
N ASP A 372 -49.00 59.07 -21.09
CA ASP A 372 -48.78 58.84 -22.52
C ASP A 372 -47.48 58.06 -22.77
N THR A 373 -47.38 57.46 -23.95
CA THR A 373 -46.24 56.64 -24.40
C THR A 373 -44.92 57.41 -24.52
N ASP A 374 -44.98 58.73 -24.68
CA ASP A 374 -43.83 59.63 -24.64
C ASP A 374 -43.38 59.99 -23.21
N GLY A 375 -44.10 59.49 -22.20
CA GLY A 375 -43.83 59.69 -20.78
C GLY A 375 -44.56 60.88 -20.16
N ARG A 376 -45.32 61.67 -20.92
CA ARG A 376 -46.09 62.79 -20.35
C ARG A 376 -47.16 62.28 -19.38
N VAL A 377 -47.20 62.87 -18.19
CA VAL A 377 -48.24 62.62 -17.18
C VAL A 377 -49.09 63.88 -17.05
N CYS A 378 -50.27 63.89 -17.65
CA CYS A 378 -51.15 65.07 -17.74
C CYS A 378 -52.39 64.90 -16.86
N ILE A 379 -52.66 65.84 -15.96
CA ILE A 379 -53.94 65.90 -15.25
C ILE A 379 -54.95 66.55 -16.20
N GLN A 380 -55.87 65.75 -16.76
CA GLN A 380 -56.77 66.20 -17.82
C GLN A 380 -58.08 66.78 -17.29
N SER A 381 -58.56 66.29 -16.15
CA SER A 381 -59.76 66.82 -15.49
C SER A 381 -59.77 66.52 -13.99
N CYS A 382 -60.52 67.35 -13.25
CA CYS A 382 -60.82 67.15 -11.83
C CYS A 382 -62.31 67.43 -11.60
N SER A 383 -62.98 66.60 -10.80
CA SER A 383 -64.40 66.78 -10.47
C SER A 383 -64.64 67.96 -9.52
N ASN A 384 -63.62 68.39 -8.76
CA ASN A 384 -63.73 69.56 -7.89
C ASN A 384 -63.63 70.85 -8.74
N THR A 385 -64.76 71.48 -9.01
CA THR A 385 -64.81 72.72 -9.81
C THR A 385 -64.49 74.00 -9.01
N VAL A 386 -64.34 73.90 -7.68
CA VAL A 386 -64.03 75.06 -6.82
C VAL A 386 -62.53 75.18 -6.60
N ASN A 387 -61.88 74.08 -6.22
CA ASN A 387 -60.46 74.01 -5.94
C ASN A 387 -59.82 72.77 -6.62
N PRO A 388 -59.77 72.75 -7.96
CA PRO A 388 -59.45 71.55 -8.75
C PRO A 388 -58.04 70.99 -8.53
N THR A 389 -57.12 71.80 -8.00
CA THR A 389 -55.68 71.51 -7.97
C THR A 389 -55.10 71.51 -6.57
N GLU A 390 -55.94 71.57 -5.53
CA GLU A 390 -55.46 71.59 -4.12
C GLU A 390 -54.76 70.29 -3.72
N PHE A 391 -55.24 69.16 -4.23
CA PHE A 391 -54.67 67.84 -3.98
C PHE A 391 -55.02 66.91 -5.13
N ILE A 392 -54.00 66.28 -5.70
CA ILE A 392 -54.11 65.26 -6.76
C ILE A 392 -53.20 64.10 -6.36
N THR A 393 -53.78 62.91 -6.13
CA THR A 393 -53.00 61.75 -5.68
C THR A 393 -52.57 60.84 -6.83
N PHE A 394 -51.46 60.13 -6.62
CA PHE A 394 -50.96 59.03 -7.43
C PHE A 394 -50.71 57.81 -6.54
N GLY A 395 -51.04 56.64 -7.06
CA GLY A 395 -50.88 55.36 -6.37
C GLY A 395 -51.24 54.21 -7.30
N PHE A 396 -50.49 54.08 -8.39
CA PHE A 396 -50.77 53.09 -9.42
C PHE A 396 -49.49 52.49 -10.00
N LYS A 397 -49.65 51.34 -10.67
CA LYS A 397 -48.58 50.62 -11.34
C LYS A 397 -48.93 50.36 -12.79
N PHE A 398 -47.91 50.29 -13.64
CA PHE A 398 -48.04 49.86 -15.03
C PHE A 398 -46.76 49.20 -15.52
N ARG A 399 -46.82 48.46 -16.63
CA ARG A 399 -45.63 47.89 -17.27
C ARG A 399 -45.01 48.90 -18.23
N THR A 400 -43.70 49.09 -18.10
CA THR A 400 -42.91 49.87 -19.05
C THR A 400 -42.77 49.14 -20.38
N ALA A 401 -42.59 49.92 -21.45
CA ALA A 401 -42.09 49.45 -22.73
C ALA A 401 -40.69 48.85 -22.61
#